data_AF-A0ABD3NWZ5-F1
#
_entry.id   AF-A0ABD3NWZ5-F1
#
_cell.length_a   1.000
_cell.length_b   1.000
_cell.length_c   1.000
_cell.angle_alpha   90.00
_cell.angle_beta   90.00
_cell.angle_gamma   90.00
#
_symmetry.space_group_name_H-M   'P 1'
#
loop_
_entity.id
_entity.type
_entity.pdbx_description
1 polymer ?
#
loop_
_entity_poly.entity_id
_entity_poly.type
_entity_poly.pdbx_seq_one_letter_code
_entity_poly.pdbx_strand_id
1 'polypeptide(L)'
;MEPRSLARRQYLSNPTISAVINLCAISFVCFDLLQNHVLLHGRALNQSINGIANDAPINNVQAFSSNTDVNPVAMVIPRGAAVARPAARLTAEEDSKIDRKFYGGQGDKPHLGGFTQFDPMGVSPTLWKHMVEHWSIKSLLDVGCGKGVSTAWFVLHGLEFVQCVEGSHDAVSQNIVPPSDEYPRVVEHDFSLGPWWPPRTVDAVWCVEFTEHVGRIYQPNYLPSFRSAALVFVTHSNWGGWHHVEVHDDEWWRTRWEAAGLVFSQSMTNEARSIASQDRLRNDLVRDMQEGKSYSVAQHLRTSLQVFINPMVASLPQHAHLFGEHGCYGGRVEGGKQIHVDCSQSKNAAGDHLTPLPESFKPLNLTKEMDGAWLDLIKDFKLGGK
;
A
#
# COMPACT_ATOMS: atom_id res chain seq x y z
N MET A 1 -79.97 2.68 -4.00
CA MET A 1 -79.37 2.74 -5.35
C MET A 1 -78.05 1.99 -5.31
N GLU A 2 -77.89 1.08 -6.27
CA GLU A 2 -76.94 -0.02 -6.50
C GLU A 2 -75.49 0.01 -5.95
N PRO A 3 -74.88 -1.19 -5.74
CA PRO A 3 -73.45 -1.35 -5.51
C PRO A 3 -72.67 -1.50 -6.83
N ARG A 4 -71.52 -0.83 -6.96
CA ARG A 4 -70.56 -1.08 -8.06
C ARG A 4 -69.52 -2.13 -7.67
N SER A 5 -69.49 -3.15 -8.52
CA SER A 5 -68.71 -4.39 -8.55
C SER A 5 -67.23 -4.34 -8.12
N LEU A 6 -66.88 -5.28 -7.24
CA LEU A 6 -65.53 -5.86 -7.08
C LEU A 6 -65.14 -6.63 -8.34
N ALA A 7 -64.25 -6.07 -9.17
CA ALA A 7 -63.61 -6.81 -10.25
C ALA A 7 -62.22 -6.23 -10.55
N ARG A 8 -61.25 -6.39 -9.64
CA ARG A 8 -59.82 -6.17 -9.94
C ARG A 8 -58.88 -6.68 -8.84
N ARG A 9 -58.96 -7.96 -8.49
CA ARG A 9 -57.92 -8.63 -7.69
C ARG A 9 -57.99 -10.15 -7.84
N GLN A 10 -57.71 -10.65 -9.04
CA GLN A 10 -57.56 -12.10 -9.24
C GLN A 10 -56.57 -12.49 -10.37
N TYR A 11 -55.69 -11.58 -10.78
CA TYR A 11 -54.73 -11.84 -11.87
C TYR A 11 -53.29 -12.15 -11.42
N LEU A 12 -52.98 -12.15 -10.12
CA LEU A 12 -51.62 -12.36 -9.61
C LEU A 12 -51.44 -13.61 -8.71
N SER A 13 -52.47 -14.44 -8.56
CA SER A 13 -52.38 -15.67 -7.76
C SER A 13 -52.40 -16.95 -8.61
N ASN A 14 -52.10 -16.87 -9.91
CA ASN A 14 -51.91 -18.06 -10.72
C ASN A 14 -50.43 -18.51 -10.62
N PRO A 15 -50.13 -19.64 -9.95
CA PRO A 15 -48.76 -20.09 -9.73
C PRO A 15 -48.01 -20.34 -11.05
N THR A 16 -48.73 -20.67 -12.12
CA THR A 16 -48.14 -20.89 -13.46
C THR A 16 -47.64 -19.57 -14.07
N ILE A 17 -48.38 -18.46 -13.88
CA ILE A 17 -47.97 -17.14 -14.37
C ILE A 17 -46.77 -16.62 -13.58
N SER A 18 -46.76 -16.81 -12.26
CA SER A 18 -45.62 -16.44 -11.41
C SER A 18 -44.34 -17.23 -11.75
N ALA A 19 -44.48 -18.54 -12.02
CA ALA A 19 -43.37 -19.37 -12.44
C ALA A 19 -42.78 -18.91 -13.79
N VAL A 20 -43.63 -18.55 -14.76
CA VAL A 20 -43.17 -18.05 -16.07
C VAL A 20 -42.46 -16.70 -15.93
N ILE A 21 -42.97 -15.77 -15.12
CA ILE A 21 -42.33 -14.47 -14.89
C ILE A 21 -40.94 -14.66 -14.23
N ASN A 22 -40.83 -15.54 -13.24
CA ASN A 22 -39.56 -15.82 -12.58
C ASN A 22 -38.56 -16.51 -13.52
N LEU A 23 -39.00 -17.45 -14.35
CA LEU A 23 -38.15 -18.09 -15.38
C LEU A 23 -37.65 -17.09 -16.41
N CYS A 24 -38.50 -16.16 -16.85
CA CYS A 24 -38.09 -15.09 -17.76
C CYS A 24 -37.09 -14.14 -17.11
N ALA A 25 -37.31 -13.74 -15.85
CA ALA A 25 -36.39 -12.87 -15.13
C ALA A 25 -35.01 -13.52 -14.91
N ILE A 26 -34.98 -14.80 -14.51
CA ILE A 26 -33.73 -15.57 -14.36
C ILE A 26 -33.02 -15.68 -15.72
N SER A 27 -33.75 -15.99 -16.78
CA SER A 27 -33.17 -16.12 -18.13
C SER A 27 -32.57 -14.79 -18.61
N PHE A 28 -33.23 -13.66 -18.33
CA PHE A 28 -32.74 -12.33 -18.69
C PHE A 28 -31.46 -11.97 -17.94
N VAL A 29 -31.43 -12.21 -16.62
CA VAL A 29 -30.23 -11.99 -15.79
C VAL A 29 -29.08 -12.90 -16.22
N CYS A 30 -29.35 -14.18 -16.51
CA CYS A 30 -28.33 -15.10 -17.01
C CYS A 30 -27.78 -14.67 -18.37
N PHE A 31 -28.63 -14.18 -19.27
CA PHE A 31 -28.20 -13.70 -20.59
C PHE A 31 -27.35 -12.44 -20.49
N ASP A 32 -27.73 -11.46 -19.65
CA ASP A 32 -26.94 -10.26 -19.40
C ASP A 32 -25.60 -10.59 -18.73
N LEU A 33 -25.57 -11.52 -17.78
CA LEU A 33 -24.31 -11.98 -17.17
C LEU A 33 -23.40 -12.67 -18.19
N LEU A 34 -23.95 -13.50 -19.08
CA LEU A 34 -23.19 -14.14 -20.16
C LEU A 34 -22.64 -13.12 -21.15
N GLN A 35 -23.46 -12.15 -21.58
CA GLN A 35 -23.00 -11.10 -22.50
C GLN A 35 -21.88 -10.25 -21.88
N ASN A 36 -22.02 -9.87 -20.61
CA ASN A 36 -21.01 -9.11 -19.90
C ASN A 36 -19.71 -9.92 -19.72
N HIS A 37 -19.81 -11.20 -19.39
CA HIS A 37 -18.64 -12.09 -19.27
C HIS A 37 -17.91 -12.26 -20.61
N VAL A 38 -18.64 -12.46 -21.72
CA VAL A 38 -18.05 -12.58 -23.06
C VAL A 38 -17.37 -11.27 -23.49
N LEU A 39 -17.96 -10.11 -23.19
CA LEU A 39 -17.37 -8.80 -23.46
C LEU A 39 -16.09 -8.54 -22.66
N LEU A 40 -16.10 -8.87 -21.35
CA LEU A 40 -14.92 -8.76 -20.49
C LEU A 40 -13.80 -9.69 -20.95
N HIS A 41 -14.14 -10.93 -21.29
CA HIS A 41 -13.16 -11.92 -21.74
C HIS A 41 -12.59 -11.59 -23.13
N GLY A 42 -13.41 -11.04 -24.05
CA GLY A 42 -12.95 -10.58 -25.36
C GLY A 42 -12.00 -9.38 -25.26
N ARG A 43 -12.22 -8.47 -24.30
CA ARG A 43 -11.30 -7.34 -24.03
C ARG A 43 -9.99 -7.80 -23.41
N ALA A 44 -10.02 -8.78 -22.50
CA ALA A 44 -8.82 -9.37 -21.90
C ALA A 44 -7.96 -10.09 -22.95
N LEU A 45 -8.58 -10.85 -23.87
CA LEU A 45 -7.86 -11.53 -24.95
C LEU A 45 -7.26 -10.56 -25.97
N ASN A 46 -7.96 -9.49 -26.34
CA ASN A 46 -7.42 -8.48 -27.26
C ASN A 46 -6.28 -7.65 -26.65
N GLN A 47 -6.22 -7.51 -25.32
CA GLN A 47 -5.05 -6.93 -24.63
C GLN A 47 -3.87 -7.91 -24.59
N SER A 48 -4.12 -9.22 -24.50
CA SER A 48 -3.09 -10.26 -24.52
C SER A 48 -2.47 -10.46 -25.91
N ILE A 49 -3.27 -10.42 -26.98
CA ILE A 49 -2.78 -10.66 -28.36
C ILE A 49 -1.90 -9.51 -28.86
N ASN A 50 -2.16 -8.27 -28.44
CA ASN A 50 -1.31 -7.12 -28.80
C ASN A 50 0.01 -7.05 -27.99
N GLY A 51 0.23 -7.96 -27.03
CA GLY A 51 1.43 -8.01 -26.19
C GLY A 51 2.48 -9.06 -26.60
N ILE A 52 2.21 -9.90 -27.60
CA ILE A 52 3.05 -11.09 -27.90
C ILE A 52 3.69 -11.06 -29.31
N ALA A 53 3.35 -10.12 -30.17
CA ALA A 53 4.04 -9.97 -31.46
C ALA A 53 5.05 -8.81 -31.39
N ASN A 54 6.34 -9.12 -31.18
CA ASN A 54 7.50 -8.48 -31.83
C ASN A 54 8.83 -9.02 -31.25
N ASP A 55 9.25 -10.21 -31.72
CA ASP A 55 10.65 -10.63 -31.72
C ASP A 55 11.16 -10.60 -33.18
N ALA A 56 11.74 -9.46 -33.58
CA ALA A 56 12.50 -9.31 -34.83
C ALA A 56 13.49 -8.13 -34.67
N PRO A 57 14.67 -8.17 -35.32
CA PRO A 57 15.85 -7.46 -34.87
C PRO A 57 15.80 -5.94 -35.08
N ILE A 58 16.38 -5.25 -34.10
CA ILE A 58 16.57 -3.80 -33.98
C ILE A 58 17.25 -3.26 -35.25
N ASN A 59 16.52 -2.53 -36.10
CA ASN A 59 17.03 -1.52 -37.02
C ASN A 59 15.88 -0.73 -37.67
N ASN A 60 15.26 0.15 -36.88
CA ASN A 60 14.69 1.44 -37.28
C ASN A 60 13.76 1.92 -36.15
N VAL A 61 14.34 2.66 -35.21
CA VAL A 61 13.54 3.43 -34.24
C VAL A 61 12.97 4.63 -34.97
N GLN A 62 11.86 4.42 -35.68
CA GLN A 62 10.86 5.48 -35.75
C GLN A 62 10.21 5.52 -34.37
N ALA A 63 10.51 6.60 -33.66
CA ALA A 63 9.96 6.91 -32.35
C ALA A 63 8.46 6.63 -32.32
N PHE A 64 8.05 5.58 -31.61
CA PHE A 64 6.67 5.44 -31.19
C PHE A 64 6.40 6.61 -30.26
N SER A 65 5.59 7.54 -30.77
CA SER A 65 5.09 8.71 -30.07
C SER A 65 4.68 8.33 -28.65
N SER A 66 5.33 8.98 -27.69
CA SER A 66 4.96 9.03 -26.29
C SER A 66 3.57 9.65 -26.16
N ASN A 67 2.52 8.84 -26.25
CA ASN A 67 1.20 9.26 -25.80
C ASN A 67 1.21 9.24 -24.26
N THR A 68 1.64 10.36 -23.71
CA THR A 68 1.74 10.70 -22.28
C THR A 68 0.39 11.01 -21.62
N ASP A 69 -0.74 10.63 -22.22
CA ASP A 69 -2.07 10.80 -21.62
C ASP A 69 -2.54 9.51 -20.95
N VAL A 70 -1.72 8.96 -20.05
CA VAL A 70 -2.23 7.99 -19.08
C VAL A 70 -3.08 8.79 -18.11
N ASN A 71 -4.41 8.74 -18.26
CA ASN A 71 -5.33 9.32 -17.30
C ASN A 71 -4.90 8.86 -15.89
N PRO A 72 -4.56 9.77 -14.96
CA PRO A 72 -4.06 9.39 -13.63
C PRO A 72 -5.06 8.53 -12.85
N VAL A 73 -6.33 8.56 -13.25
CA VAL A 73 -7.43 7.79 -12.67
C VAL A 73 -7.60 6.42 -13.35
N ALA A 74 -7.03 6.18 -14.53
CA ALA A 74 -7.17 4.91 -15.24
C ALA A 74 -6.62 3.72 -14.42
N MET A 75 -7.32 2.59 -14.47
CA MET A 75 -6.88 1.33 -13.86
C MET A 75 -5.78 0.68 -14.72
N VAL A 76 -4.59 1.29 -14.70
CA VAL A 76 -3.40 0.80 -15.37
C VAL A 76 -2.20 0.95 -14.45
N ILE A 77 -1.21 0.08 -14.62
CA ILE A 77 0.08 0.21 -13.94
C ILE A 77 0.84 1.37 -14.60
N PRO A 78 1.23 2.41 -13.84
CA PRO A 78 2.04 3.49 -14.39
C PRO A 78 3.35 2.96 -14.96
N ARG A 79 3.79 3.50 -16.10
CA ARG A 79 5.04 3.09 -16.78
C ARG A 79 6.07 4.22 -16.72
N GLY A 80 7.35 3.86 -16.60
CA GLY A 80 8.46 4.81 -16.52
C GLY A 80 8.49 5.58 -15.19
N ALA A 81 9.43 6.51 -15.05
CA ALA A 81 9.52 7.38 -13.89
C ALA A 81 8.65 8.63 -14.07
N ALA A 82 7.87 8.99 -13.06
CA ALA A 82 7.24 10.29 -13.03
C ALA A 82 8.27 11.40 -12.75
N VAL A 83 7.98 12.61 -13.23
CA VAL A 83 8.79 13.80 -12.95
C VAL A 83 8.42 14.33 -11.58
N ALA A 84 9.38 14.35 -10.65
CA ALA A 84 9.22 14.94 -9.32
C ALA A 84 8.94 16.45 -9.42
N ARG A 85 8.16 16.96 -8.46
CA ARG A 85 7.65 18.34 -8.45
C ARG A 85 7.81 18.91 -7.05
N PRO A 86 9.01 19.41 -6.70
CA PRO A 86 9.23 20.04 -5.41
C PRO A 86 8.37 21.29 -5.28
N ALA A 87 7.94 21.60 -4.06
CA ALA A 87 7.14 22.78 -3.80
C ALA A 87 7.98 24.05 -3.82
N ALA A 88 7.36 25.17 -4.23
CA ALA A 88 7.99 26.47 -4.07
C ALA A 88 8.15 26.79 -2.57
N ARG A 89 9.36 27.23 -2.20
CA ARG A 89 9.74 27.60 -0.84
C ARG A 89 9.21 28.98 -0.48
N LEU A 90 8.86 29.17 0.79
CA LEU A 90 8.46 30.46 1.34
C LEU A 90 9.67 31.36 1.59
N THR A 91 9.48 32.68 1.54
CA THR A 91 10.48 33.60 2.09
C THR A 91 10.51 33.53 3.62
N ALA A 92 11.56 34.04 4.25
CA ALA A 92 11.65 34.10 5.71
C ALA A 92 10.50 34.92 6.32
N GLU A 93 10.09 36.00 5.66
CA GLU A 93 8.96 36.84 6.10
C GLU A 93 7.62 36.13 5.98
N GLU A 94 7.44 35.28 4.96
CA GLU A 94 6.23 34.46 4.81
C GLU A 94 6.18 33.34 5.84
N ASP A 95 7.29 32.62 6.04
CA ASP A 95 7.37 31.49 6.99
C ASP A 95 7.21 31.95 8.44
N SER A 96 7.74 33.13 8.79
CA SER A 96 7.58 33.72 10.14
C SER A 96 6.12 34.00 10.55
N LYS A 97 5.19 34.01 9.59
CA LYS A 97 3.75 34.22 9.84
C LYS A 97 3.00 32.93 10.12
N ILE A 98 3.67 31.78 10.02
CA ILE A 98 3.06 30.46 10.16
C ILE A 98 3.43 29.90 11.55
N ASP A 99 2.44 29.72 12.41
CA ASP A 99 2.63 29.03 13.69
C ASP A 99 2.54 27.51 13.50
N ARG A 100 3.70 26.85 13.37
CA ARG A 100 3.81 25.39 13.21
C ARG A 100 3.77 24.63 14.55
N LYS A 101 3.72 25.33 15.69
CA LYS A 101 3.86 24.74 17.02
C LYS A 101 5.11 23.86 17.13
N PHE A 102 4.94 22.53 17.18
CA PHE A 102 6.01 21.54 17.30
C PHE A 102 6.22 20.73 16.00
N TYR A 103 5.46 21.04 14.94
CA TYR A 103 5.59 20.38 13.65
C TYR A 103 6.73 21.01 12.83
N GLY A 104 7.37 20.19 12.00
CA GLY A 104 8.33 20.65 11.00
C GLY A 104 7.66 21.33 9.80
N GLY A 105 8.48 21.64 8.80
CA GLY A 105 8.09 22.32 7.57
C GLY A 105 8.70 23.71 7.43
N GLN A 106 9.85 23.97 8.05
CA GLN A 106 10.51 25.27 7.96
C GLN A 106 10.77 25.65 6.49
N GLY A 107 10.25 26.82 6.08
CA GLY A 107 10.32 27.31 4.70
C GLY A 107 9.40 26.60 3.70
N ASP A 108 8.56 25.65 4.13
CA ASP A 108 7.55 24.99 3.29
C ASP A 108 6.22 25.75 3.29
N LYS A 109 5.38 25.52 2.27
CA LYS A 109 4.00 26.04 2.29
C LYS A 109 3.17 25.43 3.43
N PRO A 110 2.09 26.09 3.90
CA PRO A 110 1.28 25.60 5.03
C PRO A 110 0.66 24.22 4.86
N HIS A 111 0.46 23.77 3.62
CA HIS A 111 -0.09 22.44 3.32
C HIS A 111 0.94 21.30 3.41
N LEU A 112 2.21 21.65 3.59
CA LEU A 112 3.32 20.73 3.76
C LEU A 112 3.86 20.83 5.20
N GLY A 113 4.64 19.82 5.58
CA GLY A 113 5.06 19.62 6.96
C GLY A 113 4.10 18.69 7.68
N GLY A 114 3.90 18.88 8.98
CA GLY A 114 3.09 17.97 9.80
C GLY A 114 3.85 16.76 10.32
N PHE A 115 5.12 16.58 9.93
CA PHE A 115 6.01 15.63 10.58
C PHE A 115 6.54 16.20 11.91
N THR A 116 6.90 15.31 12.83
CA THR A 116 7.64 15.65 14.06
C THR A 116 9.05 15.08 13.99
N GLN A 117 9.92 15.42 14.96
CA GLN A 117 11.27 14.86 14.98
C GLN A 117 11.27 13.33 15.10
N PHE A 118 10.40 12.78 15.95
CA PHE A 118 10.13 11.35 16.05
C PHE A 118 8.72 11.11 16.58
N ASP A 119 7.88 10.49 15.76
CA ASP A 119 6.58 10.00 16.18
C ASP A 119 6.64 8.47 16.40
N PRO A 120 6.69 8.00 17.65
CA PRO A 120 6.68 6.57 17.94
C PRO A 120 5.36 5.88 17.54
N MET A 121 4.26 6.63 17.38
CA MET A 121 2.94 6.07 17.10
C MET A 121 2.86 5.47 15.69
N GLY A 122 3.68 5.93 14.75
CA GLY A 122 3.82 5.39 13.38
C GLY A 122 4.92 4.32 13.21
N VAL A 123 5.66 3.97 14.26
CA VAL A 123 6.85 3.10 14.21
C VAL A 123 6.53 1.70 14.71
N SER A 124 6.88 0.66 13.92
CA SER A 124 6.73 -0.75 14.34
C SER A 124 7.77 -1.67 13.68
N PRO A 125 8.98 -1.80 14.27
CA PRO A 125 9.98 -2.75 13.80
C PRO A 125 9.47 -4.19 13.79
N THR A 126 8.57 -4.55 14.70
CA THR A 126 7.99 -5.90 14.73
C THR A 126 7.11 -6.17 13.52
N LEU A 127 6.30 -5.20 13.09
CA LEU A 127 5.52 -5.32 11.85
C LEU A 127 6.42 -5.30 10.61
N TRP A 128 7.45 -4.45 10.57
CA TRP A 128 8.35 -4.38 9.42
C TRP A 128 9.14 -5.68 9.22
N LYS A 129 9.59 -6.34 10.31
CA LYS A 129 10.15 -7.69 10.25
C LYS A 129 9.15 -8.67 9.68
N HIS A 130 7.91 -8.64 10.17
CA HIS A 130 6.86 -9.53 9.68
C HIS A 130 6.58 -9.33 8.18
N MET A 131 6.57 -8.09 7.70
CA MET A 131 6.44 -7.77 6.27
C MET A 131 7.52 -8.44 5.41
N VAL A 132 8.77 -8.43 5.89
CA VAL A 132 9.91 -8.98 5.15
C VAL A 132 9.99 -10.51 5.29
N GLU A 133 9.77 -11.05 6.49
CA GLU A 133 9.97 -12.46 6.81
C GLU A 133 8.78 -13.33 6.39
N HIS A 134 7.55 -12.85 6.56
CA HIS A 134 6.33 -13.63 6.30
C HIS A 134 5.67 -13.29 4.96
N TRP A 135 5.58 -12.02 4.61
CA TRP A 135 5.04 -11.62 3.30
C TRP A 135 6.11 -11.52 2.22
N SER A 136 7.38 -11.76 2.57
CA SER A 136 8.51 -11.81 1.64
C SER A 136 8.70 -10.51 0.84
N ILE A 137 8.40 -9.35 1.45
CA ILE A 137 8.60 -8.04 0.81
C ILE A 137 10.10 -7.76 0.64
N LYS A 138 10.50 -7.41 -0.60
CA LYS A 138 11.90 -7.11 -0.99
C LYS A 138 12.05 -5.72 -1.61
N SER A 139 10.96 -5.09 -2.02
CA SER A 139 10.94 -3.73 -2.54
C SER A 139 9.80 -2.89 -1.97
N LEU A 140 10.08 -1.63 -1.63
CA LEU A 140 9.15 -0.79 -0.89
C LEU A 140 9.16 0.67 -1.40
N LEU A 141 7.97 1.24 -1.54
CA LEU A 141 7.78 2.68 -1.69
C LEU A 141 7.17 3.25 -0.40
N ASP A 142 7.84 4.22 0.21
CA ASP A 142 7.41 4.91 1.43
C ASP A 142 6.82 6.29 1.06
N VAL A 143 5.51 6.45 1.19
CA VAL A 143 4.76 7.64 0.75
C VAL A 143 4.42 8.52 1.95
N GLY A 144 4.91 9.76 1.95
CA GLY A 144 4.84 10.63 3.13
C GLY A 144 5.86 10.21 4.19
N CYS A 145 7.07 9.86 3.75
CA CYS A 145 8.10 9.25 4.58
C CYS A 145 8.70 10.20 5.65
N GLY A 146 8.41 11.50 5.60
CA GLY A 146 8.98 12.49 6.51
C GLY A 146 10.50 12.47 6.47
N LYS A 147 11.13 12.30 7.65
CA LYS A 147 12.60 12.20 7.77
C LYS A 147 13.16 10.82 7.36
N GLY A 148 12.30 9.89 6.95
CA GLY A 148 12.69 8.56 6.46
C GLY A 148 12.99 7.54 7.56
N VAL A 149 12.27 7.58 8.69
CA VAL A 149 12.48 6.65 9.82
C VAL A 149 12.20 5.20 9.42
N SER A 150 11.03 4.92 8.83
CA SER A 150 10.67 3.61 8.25
C SER A 150 11.55 3.30 7.05
N THR A 151 11.76 4.26 6.16
CA THR A 151 12.58 4.10 4.96
C THR A 151 13.99 3.61 5.31
N ALA A 152 14.66 4.26 6.26
CA ALA A 152 16.00 3.87 6.70
C ALA A 152 16.04 2.46 7.29
N TRP A 153 14.98 2.03 7.99
CA TRP A 153 14.89 0.65 8.48
C TRP A 153 14.93 -0.33 7.31
N PHE A 154 14.05 -0.17 6.32
CA PHE A 154 13.99 -1.06 5.17
C PHE A 154 15.29 -1.05 4.35
N VAL A 155 15.95 0.10 4.21
CA VAL A 155 17.26 0.21 3.55
C VAL A 155 18.32 -0.61 4.30
N LEU A 156 18.42 -0.46 5.61
CA LEU A 156 19.41 -1.15 6.43
C LEU A 156 19.14 -2.66 6.57
N HIS A 157 17.90 -3.08 6.34
CA HIS A 157 17.48 -4.49 6.37
C HIS A 157 17.57 -5.16 4.98
N GLY A 158 18.24 -4.52 4.02
CA GLY A 158 18.69 -5.17 2.80
C GLY A 158 17.64 -5.31 1.70
N LEU A 159 16.54 -4.55 1.75
CA LEU A 159 15.60 -4.53 0.64
C LEU A 159 16.28 -4.03 -0.64
N GLU A 160 15.97 -4.69 -1.76
CA GLU A 160 16.59 -4.48 -3.07
C GLU A 160 16.28 -3.08 -3.62
N PHE A 161 15.07 -2.59 -3.36
CA PHE A 161 14.63 -1.27 -3.78
C PHE A 161 13.81 -0.61 -2.68
N VAL A 162 14.26 0.54 -2.17
CA VAL A 162 13.51 1.33 -1.19
C VAL A 162 13.58 2.78 -1.59
N GLN A 163 12.42 3.37 -1.87
CA GLN A 163 12.31 4.79 -2.23
C GLN A 163 11.28 5.48 -1.34
N CYS A 164 11.57 6.71 -0.97
CA CYS A 164 10.80 7.58 -0.11
C CYS A 164 10.38 8.80 -0.94
N VAL A 165 9.09 9.14 -0.90
CA VAL A 165 8.54 10.34 -1.52
C VAL A 165 7.92 11.22 -0.44
N GLU A 166 8.40 12.47 -0.35
CA GLU A 166 8.03 13.44 0.68
C GLU A 166 7.82 14.82 0.05
N GLY A 167 6.78 15.54 0.49
CA GLY A 167 6.47 16.87 -0.04
C GLY A 167 7.21 17.99 0.69
N SER A 168 7.52 17.81 1.97
CA SER A 168 8.23 18.79 2.79
C SER A 168 9.72 18.80 2.47
N HIS A 169 10.22 19.92 1.96
CA HIS A 169 11.66 20.10 1.76
C HIS A 169 12.41 20.16 3.08
N ASP A 170 11.78 20.66 4.17
CA ASP A 170 12.37 20.61 5.50
C ASP A 170 12.65 19.15 5.94
N ALA A 171 11.68 18.25 5.78
CA ALA A 171 11.86 16.83 6.06
C ALA A 171 12.93 16.18 5.17
N VAL A 172 12.89 16.45 3.87
CA VAL A 172 13.87 15.93 2.90
C VAL A 172 15.28 16.39 3.23
N SER A 173 15.48 17.66 3.59
CA SER A 173 16.80 18.19 3.94
C SER A 173 17.40 17.59 5.21
N GLN A 174 16.54 17.07 6.10
CA GLN A 174 16.92 16.45 7.37
C GLN A 174 16.82 14.92 7.38
N ASN A 175 16.63 14.30 6.22
CA ASN A 175 16.39 12.86 6.14
C ASN A 175 17.59 12.05 6.65
N ILE A 176 17.31 10.86 7.21
CA ILE A 176 18.33 9.93 7.70
C ILE A 176 18.53 8.71 6.80
N VAL A 177 17.96 8.73 5.59
CA VAL A 177 17.97 7.58 4.70
C VAL A 177 19.39 7.41 4.13
N PRO A 178 20.05 6.26 4.33
CA PRO A 178 21.35 6.03 3.72
C PRO A 178 21.29 6.22 2.19
N PRO A 179 22.24 6.92 1.56
CA PRO A 179 22.18 7.19 0.12
C PRO A 179 22.28 5.90 -0.71
N SER A 180 22.02 6.03 -2.01
CA SER A 180 22.27 4.98 -3.00
C SER A 180 23.00 5.60 -4.19
N ASP A 181 23.97 4.88 -4.73
CA ASP A 181 24.70 5.28 -5.95
C ASP A 181 23.90 4.97 -7.23
N GLU A 182 22.83 4.17 -7.13
CA GLU A 182 22.05 3.69 -8.28
C GLU A 182 20.82 4.56 -8.58
N TYR A 183 20.17 5.11 -7.55
CA TYR A 183 18.95 5.91 -7.67
C TYR A 183 18.74 6.81 -6.46
N PRO A 184 18.01 7.94 -6.59
CA PRO A 184 17.68 8.77 -5.44
C PRO A 184 16.71 8.03 -4.52
N ARG A 185 17.14 7.68 -3.31
CA ARG A 185 16.26 7.05 -2.31
C ARG A 185 15.21 7.99 -1.75
N VAL A 186 15.46 9.29 -1.74
CA VAL A 186 14.52 10.31 -1.27
C VAL A 186 14.18 11.23 -2.44
N VAL A 187 12.90 11.38 -2.71
CA VAL A 187 12.35 12.21 -3.79
C VAL A 187 11.45 13.26 -3.19
N GLU A 188 11.78 14.53 -3.42
CA GLU A 188 10.93 15.65 -3.04
C GLU A 188 9.81 15.84 -4.07
N HIS A 189 8.56 15.61 -3.66
CA HIS A 189 7.40 15.78 -4.53
C HIS A 189 6.15 16.18 -3.74
N ASP A 190 5.56 17.30 -4.13
CA ASP A 190 4.29 17.79 -3.63
C ASP A 190 3.14 17.26 -4.50
N PHE A 191 2.34 16.34 -3.94
CA PHE A 191 1.19 15.74 -4.63
C PHE A 191 0.08 16.74 -4.96
N SER A 192 0.12 18.00 -4.49
CA SER A 192 -0.77 19.06 -4.99
C SER A 192 -0.38 19.56 -6.39
N LEU A 193 0.86 19.29 -6.84
CA LEU A 193 1.42 19.82 -8.10
C LEU A 193 1.33 18.84 -9.29
N GLY A 194 0.93 17.60 -9.05
CA GLY A 194 0.71 16.59 -10.08
C GLY A 194 0.96 15.17 -9.57
N PRO A 195 0.73 14.15 -10.41
CA PRO A 195 0.94 12.77 -10.02
C PRO A 195 2.42 12.39 -9.97
N TRP A 196 2.75 11.41 -9.14
CA TRP A 196 4.07 10.80 -9.09
C TRP A 196 4.01 9.28 -8.84
N TRP A 197 5.02 8.56 -9.31
CA TRP A 197 5.24 7.12 -9.10
C TRP A 197 6.72 6.75 -9.39
N PRO A 198 7.24 5.68 -8.79
CA PRO A 198 8.61 5.21 -9.02
C PRO A 198 8.82 4.60 -10.42
N PRO A 199 10.07 4.44 -10.90
CA PRO A 199 10.37 3.90 -12.23
C PRO A 199 9.95 2.44 -12.46
N ARG A 200 9.57 1.72 -11.39
CA ARG A 200 9.28 0.29 -11.38
C ARG A 200 8.11 -0.01 -10.44
N THR A 201 7.51 -1.19 -10.60
CA THR A 201 6.61 -1.71 -9.56
C THR A 201 7.40 -2.20 -8.34
N VAL A 202 6.74 -2.17 -7.18
CA VAL A 202 7.29 -2.58 -5.89
C VAL A 202 6.39 -3.61 -5.20
N ASP A 203 6.94 -4.36 -4.27
CA ASP A 203 6.20 -5.36 -3.51
C ASP A 203 5.18 -4.69 -2.57
N ALA A 204 5.58 -3.59 -1.92
CA ALA A 204 4.72 -2.87 -0.99
C ALA A 204 4.82 -1.35 -1.12
N VAL A 205 3.69 -0.68 -0.91
CA VAL A 205 3.67 0.71 -0.46
C VAL A 205 3.46 0.73 1.04
N TRP A 206 4.24 1.56 1.73
CA TRP A 206 4.06 1.93 3.13
C TRP A 206 3.67 3.41 3.20
N CYS A 207 2.56 3.71 3.88
CA CYS A 207 2.04 5.05 3.98
C CYS A 207 1.39 5.26 5.35
N VAL A 208 2.03 6.03 6.21
CA VAL A 208 1.58 6.23 7.61
C VAL A 208 1.45 7.71 7.88
N GLU A 209 0.25 8.13 8.31
CA GLU A 209 -0.14 9.51 8.61
C GLU A 209 0.20 10.49 7.46
N PHE A 210 -0.40 10.25 6.30
CA PHE A 210 -0.19 11.04 5.08
C PHE A 210 -1.51 11.38 4.37
N THR A 211 -2.41 10.39 4.24
CA THR A 211 -3.61 10.52 3.40
C THR A 211 -4.56 11.62 3.86
N GLU A 212 -4.59 11.87 5.17
CA GLU A 212 -5.34 12.93 5.83
C GLU A 212 -4.78 14.34 5.58
N HIS A 213 -3.51 14.44 5.16
CA HIS A 213 -2.84 15.71 4.86
C HIS A 213 -2.99 16.15 3.42
N VAL A 214 -3.47 15.28 2.53
CA VAL A 214 -3.62 15.59 1.10
C VAL A 214 -5.09 15.61 0.71
N GLY A 215 -5.60 16.82 0.45
CA GLY A 215 -7.02 17.03 0.17
C GLY A 215 -7.56 16.22 -1.01
N ARG A 216 -8.86 15.87 -0.96
CA ARG A 216 -9.53 14.97 -1.91
C ARG A 216 -9.27 15.24 -3.40
N ILE A 217 -9.14 16.50 -3.77
CA ILE A 217 -8.94 16.89 -5.18
C ILE A 217 -7.60 16.38 -5.75
N TYR A 218 -6.64 16.07 -4.88
CA TYR A 218 -5.31 15.59 -5.23
C TYR A 218 -5.15 14.08 -5.06
N GLN A 219 -6.19 13.33 -4.66
CA GLN A 219 -6.07 11.86 -4.63
C GLN A 219 -5.63 11.24 -5.97
N PRO A 220 -6.09 11.73 -7.14
CA PRO A 220 -5.57 11.26 -8.43
C PRO A 220 -4.05 11.39 -8.58
N ASN A 221 -3.39 12.26 -7.80
CA ASN A 221 -1.96 12.49 -7.89
C ASN A 221 -1.14 11.46 -7.11
N TYR A 222 -1.61 11.02 -5.93
CA TYR A 222 -0.91 10.00 -5.16
C TYR A 222 -1.33 8.58 -5.52
N LEU A 223 -2.57 8.36 -5.98
CA LEU A 223 -3.07 7.02 -6.36
C LEU A 223 -2.12 6.23 -7.30
N PRO A 224 -1.45 6.84 -8.30
CA PRO A 224 -0.43 6.18 -9.10
C PRO A 224 0.71 5.54 -8.30
N SER A 225 1.19 6.19 -7.23
CA SER A 225 2.18 5.62 -6.30
C SER A 225 1.68 4.31 -5.69
N PHE A 226 0.45 4.29 -5.19
CA PHE A 226 -0.17 3.10 -4.61
C PHE A 226 -0.41 2.01 -5.66
N ARG A 227 -0.80 2.39 -6.87
CA ARG A 227 -0.99 1.46 -8.00
C ARG A 227 0.31 0.87 -8.55
N SER A 228 1.47 1.39 -8.16
CA SER A 228 2.77 0.79 -8.48
C SER A 228 3.16 -0.36 -7.54
N ALA A 229 2.41 -0.58 -6.45
CA ALA A 229 2.70 -1.61 -5.47
C ALA A 229 1.78 -2.83 -5.59
N ALA A 230 2.27 -4.02 -5.26
CA ALA A 230 1.47 -5.24 -5.12
C ALA A 230 0.62 -5.24 -3.84
N LEU A 231 1.20 -4.81 -2.73
CA LEU A 231 0.55 -4.66 -1.43
C LEU A 231 0.55 -3.18 -1.01
N VAL A 232 -0.53 -2.73 -0.38
CA VAL A 232 -0.67 -1.36 0.09
C VAL A 232 -0.96 -1.39 1.59
N PHE A 233 -0.03 -0.84 2.38
CA PHE A 233 -0.16 -0.61 3.81
C PHE A 233 -0.38 0.87 4.04
N VAL A 234 -1.59 1.25 4.46
CA VAL A 234 -1.96 2.65 4.59
C VAL A 234 -2.70 2.92 5.90
N THR A 235 -2.29 3.93 6.65
CA THR A 235 -3.08 4.47 7.76
C THR A 235 -3.84 5.72 7.32
N HIS A 236 -4.84 6.06 8.13
CA HIS A 236 -5.55 7.33 8.06
C HIS A 236 -5.81 7.85 9.47
N SER A 237 -6.19 9.12 9.56
CA SER A 237 -6.62 9.72 10.82
C SER A 237 -8.15 9.80 10.92
N ASN A 238 -8.64 9.61 12.14
CA ASN A 238 -10.03 9.87 12.55
C ASN A 238 -10.15 11.17 13.36
N TRP A 239 -9.06 11.96 13.46
CA TRP A 239 -8.95 13.13 14.30
C TRP A 239 -8.33 14.29 13.51
N GLY A 240 -8.57 15.52 13.97
CA GLY A 240 -7.92 16.70 13.42
C GLY A 240 -6.45 16.82 13.85
N GLY A 241 -5.71 17.69 13.18
CA GLY A 241 -4.27 17.88 13.39
C GLY A 241 -3.74 18.98 12.47
N TRP A 242 -2.41 19.15 12.44
CA TRP A 242 -1.81 20.11 11.51
C TRP A 242 -2.11 19.72 10.08
N HIS A 243 -2.84 20.59 9.37
CA HIS A 243 -3.22 20.37 7.98
C HIS A 243 -3.93 19.03 7.72
N HIS A 244 -4.68 18.49 8.68
CA HIS A 244 -5.59 17.37 8.42
C HIS A 244 -6.79 17.92 7.64
N VAL A 245 -6.79 17.72 6.32
CA VAL A 245 -7.79 18.25 5.38
C VAL A 245 -8.70 17.16 4.82
N GLU A 246 -8.36 15.89 5.01
CA GLU A 246 -9.13 14.73 4.54
C GLU A 246 -9.29 13.69 5.66
N VAL A 247 -10.15 13.95 6.64
CA VAL A 247 -10.33 13.08 7.82
C VAL A 247 -11.61 12.26 7.69
N HIS A 248 -11.47 10.94 7.63
CA HIS A 248 -12.57 10.00 7.41
C HIS A 248 -12.34 8.66 8.11
N ASP A 249 -13.42 7.91 8.33
CA ASP A 249 -13.39 6.59 8.94
C ASP A 249 -12.88 5.47 8.01
N ASP A 250 -12.68 4.29 8.60
CA ASP A 250 -12.18 3.09 7.92
C ASP A 250 -13.04 2.70 6.70
N GLU A 251 -14.36 2.81 6.78
CA GLU A 251 -15.28 2.39 5.70
C GLU A 251 -15.21 3.32 4.50
N TRP A 252 -15.11 4.62 4.76
CA TRP A 252 -14.94 5.62 3.72
C TRP A 252 -13.63 5.40 2.97
N TRP A 253 -12.51 5.24 3.69
CA TRP A 253 -11.22 4.98 3.07
C TRP A 253 -11.21 3.68 2.28
N ARG A 254 -11.75 2.59 2.86
CA ARG A 254 -11.91 1.32 2.15
C ARG A 254 -12.64 1.51 0.84
N THR A 255 -13.78 2.19 0.85
CA THR A 255 -14.57 2.46 -0.35
C THR A 255 -13.78 3.24 -1.40
N ARG A 256 -12.97 4.23 -0.99
CA ARG A 256 -12.14 5.02 -1.90
C ARG A 256 -11.04 4.18 -2.57
N TRP A 257 -10.36 3.34 -1.80
CA TRP A 257 -9.29 2.47 -2.30
C TRP A 257 -9.84 1.37 -3.20
N GLU A 258 -10.99 0.79 -2.86
CA GLU A 258 -11.68 -0.20 -3.70
C GLU A 258 -12.18 0.41 -5.02
N ALA A 259 -12.72 1.63 -4.97
CA ALA A 259 -13.09 2.37 -6.17
C ALA A 259 -11.87 2.71 -7.06
N ALA A 260 -10.66 2.67 -6.52
CA ALA A 260 -9.41 2.83 -7.28
C ALA A 260 -8.87 1.52 -7.87
N GLY A 261 -9.53 0.39 -7.63
CA GLY A 261 -9.17 -0.94 -8.15
C GLY A 261 -8.33 -1.80 -7.20
N LEU A 262 -8.18 -1.38 -5.94
CA LEU A 262 -7.50 -2.18 -4.90
C LEU A 262 -8.50 -3.12 -4.22
N VAL A 263 -8.02 -4.23 -3.66
CA VAL A 263 -8.85 -5.21 -2.95
C VAL A 263 -8.51 -5.19 -1.47
N PHE A 264 -9.47 -4.85 -0.61
CA PHE A 264 -9.24 -4.83 0.82
C PHE A 264 -9.00 -6.25 1.38
N SER A 265 -7.94 -6.41 2.18
CA SER A 265 -7.60 -7.67 2.83
C SER A 265 -7.86 -7.57 4.33
N GLN A 266 -9.02 -8.07 4.77
CA GLN A 266 -9.39 -8.09 6.19
C GLN A 266 -8.42 -8.95 7.02
N SER A 267 -7.96 -10.09 6.47
CA SER A 267 -7.04 -11.00 7.17
C SER A 267 -5.68 -10.33 7.40
N MET A 268 -5.06 -9.77 6.35
CA MET A 268 -3.77 -9.10 6.48
C MET A 268 -3.88 -7.83 7.32
N THR A 269 -4.99 -7.09 7.24
CA THR A 269 -5.24 -5.93 8.10
C THR A 269 -5.25 -6.33 9.58
N ASN A 270 -6.00 -7.37 9.92
CA ASN A 270 -6.09 -7.86 11.30
C ASN A 270 -4.74 -8.39 11.80
N GLU A 271 -4.04 -9.15 10.96
CA GLU A 271 -2.70 -9.66 11.25
C GLU A 271 -1.71 -8.50 11.48
N ALA A 272 -1.63 -7.55 10.56
CA ALA A 272 -0.74 -6.39 10.66
C ALA A 272 -0.99 -5.58 11.94
N ARG A 273 -2.27 -5.28 12.25
CA ARG A 273 -2.64 -4.57 13.49
C ARG A 273 -2.28 -5.37 14.75
N SER A 274 -2.44 -6.69 14.71
CA SER A 274 -2.08 -7.58 15.81
C SER A 274 -0.57 -7.63 16.04
N ILE A 275 0.22 -7.73 14.97
CA ILE A 275 1.69 -7.71 15.04
C ILE A 275 2.18 -6.35 15.55
N ALA A 276 1.68 -5.24 14.99
CA ALA A 276 2.02 -3.89 15.43
C ALA A 276 1.71 -3.65 16.91
N SER A 277 0.65 -4.28 17.44
CA SER A 277 0.28 -4.17 18.86
C SER A 277 1.33 -4.75 19.83
N GLN A 278 2.27 -5.57 19.35
CA GLN A 278 3.37 -6.10 20.16
C GLN A 278 4.37 -4.99 20.54
N ASP A 279 4.50 -3.95 19.72
CA ASP A 279 5.41 -2.82 20.00
C ASP A 279 4.85 -1.83 21.03
N ARG A 280 3.56 -1.93 21.43
CA ARG A 280 2.84 -0.97 22.28
C ARG A 280 3.58 -0.52 23.54
N LEU A 281 4.34 -1.42 24.16
CA LEU A 281 5.03 -1.18 25.44
C LEU A 281 6.51 -0.81 25.28
N ARG A 282 6.98 -0.61 24.04
CA ARG A 282 8.37 -0.25 23.79
C ARG A 282 8.71 1.13 24.35
N ASN A 283 9.91 1.21 24.92
CA ASN A 283 10.50 2.40 25.51
C ASN A 283 12.02 2.48 25.21
N ASP A 284 12.46 1.77 24.17
CA ASP A 284 13.85 1.49 23.83
C ASP A 284 14.26 2.02 22.44
N LEU A 285 13.39 2.77 21.77
CA LEU A 285 13.64 3.24 20.38
C LEU A 285 14.58 4.46 20.34
N VAL A 286 14.41 5.39 21.27
CA VAL A 286 15.21 6.63 21.35
C VAL A 286 15.62 6.92 22.80
N ARG A 287 16.73 7.63 23.00
CA ARG A 287 17.26 7.97 24.34
C ARG A 287 16.31 8.84 25.17
N ASP A 288 15.38 9.53 24.52
CA ASP A 288 14.37 10.37 25.16
C ASP A 288 13.21 9.56 25.76
N MET A 289 13.16 8.25 25.48
CA MET A 289 12.22 7.34 26.14
C MET A 289 12.69 6.97 27.55
N GLN A 290 11.74 6.94 28.48
CA GLN A 290 11.94 6.73 29.91
C GLN A 290 11.23 5.45 30.33
N GLU A 291 11.87 4.70 31.23
CA GLU A 291 11.29 3.50 31.82
C GLU A 291 9.98 3.82 32.58
N GLY A 292 9.00 2.93 32.50
CA GLY A 292 7.69 3.10 33.16
C GLY A 292 6.73 4.09 32.50
N LYS A 293 7.14 4.81 31.44
CA LYS A 293 6.28 5.71 30.67
C LYS A 293 5.80 5.04 29.38
N SER A 294 4.51 5.18 29.08
CA SER A 294 3.95 4.75 27.80
C SER A 294 4.16 5.82 26.73
N TYR A 295 4.55 5.38 25.53
CA TYR A 295 4.75 6.22 24.34
C TYR A 295 3.76 5.89 23.22
N SER A 296 2.79 5.02 23.48
CA SER A 296 1.80 4.58 22.50
C SER A 296 2.43 4.10 21.19
N VAL A 297 3.58 3.43 21.26
CA VAL A 297 4.31 2.96 20.08
C VAL A 297 3.38 2.13 19.18
N ALA A 298 3.48 2.34 17.87
CA ALA A 298 2.64 1.72 16.85
C ALA A 298 1.13 1.99 16.98
N GLN A 299 0.70 3.06 17.69
CA GLN A 299 -0.72 3.38 17.84
C GLN A 299 -1.43 3.62 16.51
N HIS A 300 -0.89 4.44 15.60
CA HIS A 300 -1.51 4.69 14.30
C HIS A 300 -1.73 3.37 13.55
N LEU A 301 -0.72 2.51 13.59
CA LEU A 301 -0.74 1.20 12.94
C LEU A 301 -1.83 0.29 13.52
N ARG A 302 -1.88 0.11 14.84
CA ARG A 302 -2.85 -0.81 15.46
C ARG A 302 -4.30 -0.31 15.41
N THR A 303 -4.53 0.98 15.18
CA THR A 303 -5.90 1.55 15.17
C THR A 303 -6.45 1.82 13.79
N SER A 304 -5.65 2.25 12.81
CA SER A 304 -6.16 2.71 11.51
C SER A 304 -5.43 2.11 10.29
N LEU A 305 -4.41 1.26 10.47
CA LEU A 305 -3.78 0.59 9.33
C LEU A 305 -4.79 -0.26 8.56
N GLN A 306 -4.83 -0.12 7.25
CA GLN A 306 -5.58 -0.97 6.32
C GLN A 306 -4.62 -1.55 5.30
N VAL A 307 -4.85 -2.81 4.93
CA VAL A 307 -4.04 -3.53 3.95
C VAL A 307 -4.89 -3.85 2.72
N PHE A 308 -4.37 -3.48 1.55
CA PHE A 308 -4.99 -3.80 0.27
C PHE A 308 -4.04 -4.56 -0.64
N ILE A 309 -4.62 -5.34 -1.54
CA ILE A 309 -3.92 -6.06 -2.59
C ILE A 309 -4.25 -5.40 -3.92
N ASN A 310 -3.23 -5.10 -4.70
CA ASN A 310 -3.36 -4.67 -6.09
C ASN A 310 -3.16 -5.88 -7.01
N PRO A 311 -4.23 -6.52 -7.50
CA PRO A 311 -4.11 -7.74 -8.29
C PRO A 311 -3.34 -7.53 -9.60
N MET A 312 -3.31 -6.31 -10.14
CA MET A 312 -2.59 -6.01 -11.38
C MET A 312 -1.07 -6.10 -11.19
N VAL A 313 -0.56 -5.64 -10.05
CA VAL A 313 0.88 -5.69 -9.75
C VAL A 313 1.26 -7.02 -9.10
N ALA A 314 0.44 -7.51 -8.15
CA ALA A 314 0.71 -8.77 -7.45
C ALA A 314 0.75 -10.00 -8.38
N SER A 315 0.14 -9.94 -9.56
CA SER A 315 0.17 -11.02 -10.55
C SER A 315 1.38 -10.99 -11.49
N LEU A 316 2.25 -9.98 -11.41
CA LEU A 316 3.43 -9.89 -12.27
C LEU A 316 4.53 -10.86 -11.81
N PRO A 317 5.32 -11.44 -12.74
CA PRO A 317 6.35 -12.42 -12.40
C PRO A 317 7.38 -11.94 -11.37
N GLN A 318 7.76 -10.67 -11.39
CA GLN A 318 8.73 -10.10 -10.45
C GLN A 318 8.21 -9.96 -9.00
N HIS A 319 6.90 -10.18 -8.77
CA HIS A 319 6.27 -10.18 -7.44
C HIS A 319 5.82 -11.59 -7.02
N ALA A 320 6.13 -12.62 -7.81
CA ALA A 320 5.72 -14.00 -7.56
C ALA A 320 6.33 -14.61 -6.28
N HIS A 321 7.36 -13.98 -5.72
CA HIS A 321 7.98 -14.37 -4.44
C HIS A 321 7.17 -13.95 -3.21
N LEU A 322 6.19 -13.06 -3.35
CA LEU A 322 5.33 -12.67 -2.24
C LEU A 322 4.64 -13.87 -1.63
N PHE A 323 4.45 -13.83 -0.31
CA PHE A 323 3.87 -14.94 0.47
C PHE A 323 4.70 -16.23 0.33
N GLY A 324 6.02 -16.12 0.41
CA GLY A 324 6.99 -17.20 0.22
C GLY A 324 7.02 -18.27 1.32
N GLU A 325 5.90 -18.57 1.96
CA GLU A 325 5.77 -19.68 2.90
C GLU A 325 6.07 -21.03 2.21
N HIS A 326 6.70 -21.95 2.93
CA HIS A 326 7.05 -23.24 2.34
C HIS A 326 5.80 -24.08 1.96
N GLY A 327 5.84 -24.73 0.80
CA GLY A 327 4.71 -25.52 0.32
C GLY A 327 4.56 -26.91 0.98
N CYS A 328 5.65 -27.50 1.50
CA CYS A 328 5.61 -28.91 1.91
C CYS A 328 5.00 -29.13 3.29
N TYR A 329 4.20 -30.19 3.40
CA TYR A 329 3.56 -30.58 4.65
C TYR A 329 4.58 -31.10 5.66
N GLY A 330 4.65 -30.45 6.82
CA GLY A 330 5.51 -30.81 7.95
C GLY A 330 4.77 -31.47 9.11
N GLY A 331 3.44 -31.63 9.02
CA GLY A 331 2.60 -32.12 10.12
C GLY A 331 1.59 -31.09 10.61
N ARG A 332 1.09 -31.30 11.83
CA ARG A 332 0.23 -30.36 12.56
C ARG A 332 0.76 -30.20 13.97
N VAL A 333 0.72 -28.98 14.51
CA VAL A 333 0.92 -28.77 15.95
C VAL A 333 -0.33 -29.17 16.74
N GLU A 334 -0.16 -29.40 18.04
CA GLU A 334 -1.27 -29.59 18.97
C GLU A 334 -2.21 -28.37 18.90
N GLY A 335 -3.49 -28.61 18.57
CA GLY A 335 -4.44 -27.54 18.21
C GLY A 335 -4.72 -27.39 16.70
N GLY A 336 -4.11 -28.20 15.85
CA GLY A 336 -4.54 -28.43 14.46
C GLY A 336 -3.96 -27.48 13.40
N LYS A 337 -3.15 -26.48 13.79
CA LYS A 337 -2.47 -25.60 12.83
C LYS A 337 -1.44 -26.39 12.02
N GLN A 338 -1.48 -26.24 10.70
CA GLN A 338 -0.57 -26.94 9.78
C GLN A 338 0.85 -26.39 9.91
N ILE A 339 1.82 -27.28 9.87
CA ILE A 339 3.24 -26.94 9.80
C ILE A 339 3.66 -27.05 8.35
N HIS A 340 4.25 -25.98 7.84
CA HIS A 340 4.86 -25.90 6.53
C HIS A 340 6.38 -25.99 6.69
N VAL A 341 7.03 -26.85 5.91
CA VAL A 341 8.48 -27.08 5.96
C VAL A 341 9.09 -26.95 4.58
N ASP A 342 10.37 -26.61 4.51
CA ASP A 342 11.12 -26.62 3.26
C ASP A 342 11.02 -28.02 2.61
N CYS A 343 10.61 -28.05 1.34
CA CYS A 343 10.48 -29.29 0.59
C CYS A 343 11.80 -30.04 0.44
N SER A 344 12.95 -29.36 0.52
CA SER A 344 14.27 -30.03 0.54
C SER A 344 14.56 -30.76 1.84
N GLN A 345 13.87 -30.41 2.94
CA GLN A 345 14.11 -30.94 4.28
C GLN A 345 12.97 -31.82 4.79
N SER A 346 11.85 -31.90 4.06
CA SER A 346 10.68 -32.66 4.50
C SER A 346 10.92 -34.16 4.41
N LYS A 347 11.12 -34.79 5.58
CA LYS A 347 11.18 -36.25 5.71
C LYS A 347 9.85 -36.95 5.39
N ASN A 348 8.75 -36.19 5.39
CA ASN A 348 7.39 -36.69 5.20
C ASN A 348 6.81 -36.34 3.82
N ALA A 349 7.53 -35.57 2.99
CA ALA A 349 7.09 -35.29 1.64
C ALA A 349 7.34 -36.53 0.77
N ALA A 350 6.27 -37.28 0.49
CA ALA A 350 6.30 -38.40 -0.43
C ALA A 350 6.21 -37.91 -1.88
N GLY A 351 7.12 -38.38 -2.76
CA GLY A 351 7.10 -38.11 -4.20
C GLY A 351 8.50 -37.95 -4.81
N ASP A 352 8.64 -38.27 -6.09
CA ASP A 352 9.93 -38.25 -6.82
C ASP A 352 10.39 -36.83 -7.23
N HIS A 353 9.56 -35.81 -7.01
CA HIS A 353 9.77 -34.43 -7.45
C HIS A 353 9.40 -33.43 -6.34
N LEU A 354 10.26 -33.29 -5.33
CA LEU A 354 10.15 -32.22 -4.35
C LEU A 354 10.53 -30.88 -5.01
N THR A 355 9.66 -29.88 -4.89
CA THR A 355 9.85 -28.53 -5.46
C THR A 355 10.17 -27.54 -4.34
N PRO A 356 11.43 -27.46 -3.87
CA PRO A 356 11.81 -26.43 -2.89
C PRO A 356 11.60 -25.05 -3.48
N LEU A 357 11.30 -24.08 -2.61
CA LEU A 357 11.24 -22.69 -3.03
C LEU A 357 12.62 -22.27 -3.53
N PRO A 358 12.71 -21.60 -4.70
CA PRO A 358 13.97 -21.05 -5.16
C PRO A 358 14.49 -20.02 -4.15
N GLU A 359 15.80 -19.83 -4.10
CA GLU A 359 16.41 -18.89 -3.14
C GLU A 359 15.88 -17.46 -3.33
N SER A 360 15.59 -17.07 -4.56
CA SER A 360 14.97 -15.79 -4.90
C SER A 360 13.55 -15.61 -4.31
N PHE A 361 12.88 -16.68 -3.87
CA PHE A 361 11.55 -16.60 -3.25
C PHE A 361 11.62 -16.60 -1.72
N LYS A 362 12.76 -16.97 -1.15
CA LYS A 362 12.93 -16.96 0.31
C LYS A 362 12.97 -15.53 0.84
N PRO A 363 12.45 -15.29 2.06
CA PRO A 363 12.53 -13.99 2.71
C PRO A 363 13.99 -13.59 2.98
N LEU A 364 14.22 -12.30 3.16
CA LEU A 364 15.53 -11.79 3.56
C LEU A 364 15.87 -12.28 4.98
N ASN A 365 17.13 -12.61 5.21
CA ASN A 365 17.60 -13.00 6.53
C ASN A 365 17.94 -11.75 7.35
N LEU A 366 17.06 -11.39 8.29
CA LEU A 366 17.24 -10.22 9.14
C LEU A 366 18.16 -10.52 10.32
N THR A 367 19.05 -9.59 10.65
CA THR A 367 20.01 -9.78 11.75
C THR A 367 19.89 -8.69 12.82
N LYS A 368 20.38 -8.97 14.03
CA LYS A 368 20.37 -8.01 15.14
C LYS A 368 21.27 -6.80 14.87
N GLU A 369 22.30 -6.98 14.05
CA GLU A 369 23.20 -5.91 13.62
C GLU A 369 22.47 -4.89 12.74
N MET A 370 21.53 -5.34 11.90
CA MET A 370 20.67 -4.45 11.12
C MET A 370 19.76 -3.60 12.02
N ASP A 371 19.15 -4.22 13.04
CA ASP A 371 18.36 -3.49 14.05
C ASP A 371 19.23 -2.45 14.78
N GLY A 372 20.43 -2.84 15.20
CA GLY A 372 21.38 -1.96 15.89
C GLY A 372 21.79 -0.76 15.05
N ALA A 373 22.10 -0.97 13.76
CA ALA A 373 22.44 0.09 12.84
C ALA A 373 21.30 1.10 12.66
N TRP A 374 20.05 0.63 12.60
CA TRP A 374 18.90 1.52 12.51
C TRP A 374 18.63 2.29 13.81
N LEU A 375 18.70 1.61 14.96
CA LEU A 375 18.59 2.26 16.27
C LEU A 375 19.65 3.35 16.45
N ASP A 376 20.86 3.13 15.94
CA ASP A 376 21.94 4.12 15.97
C ASP A 376 21.62 5.39 15.17
N LEU A 377 20.82 5.32 14.10
CA LEU A 377 20.37 6.49 13.34
C LEU A 377 19.33 7.32 14.09
N ILE A 378 18.43 6.66 14.84
CA ILE A 378 17.28 7.34 15.47
C ILE A 378 17.49 7.66 16.95
N LYS A 379 18.48 7.06 17.63
CA LYS A 379 18.66 7.14 19.09
C LYS A 379 18.65 8.55 19.68
N ASP A 380 19.10 9.54 18.91
CA ASP A 380 19.24 10.93 19.33
C ASP A 380 18.05 11.82 18.93
N PHE A 381 17.03 11.24 18.30
CA PHE A 381 15.81 11.96 18.02
C PHE A 381 15.05 12.27 19.31
N LYS A 382 14.44 13.47 19.36
CA LYS A 382 13.51 13.86 20.43
C LYS A 382 12.10 13.45 20.07
N LEU A 383 11.33 13.09 21.09
CA LEU A 383 9.92 12.77 20.92
C LEU A 383 9.14 14.01 20.49
N GLY A 384 8.31 13.87 19.46
CA GLY A 384 7.41 14.93 19.02
C GLY A 384 6.37 15.30 20.08
N GLY A 385 6.11 16.61 20.24
CA GLY A 385 4.89 17.10 20.91
C GLY A 385 4.86 17.03 22.44
N LYS A 386 5.96 17.34 23.14
CA LYS A 386 5.93 17.67 24.58
C LYS A 386 6.67 18.94 24.93
#